data_AF-A0A958F444-F1
#
_entry.id   AF-A0A958F444-F1
#
_cell.length_a   1.000
_cell.length_b   1.000
_cell.length_c   1.000
_cell.angle_alpha   90.00
_cell.angle_beta   90.00
_cell.angle_gamma   90.00
#
_symmetry.space_group_name_H-M   'P 1'
#
loop_
_entity.id
_entity.type
_entity.pdbx_description
1 polymer ?
#
loop_
_entity_poly.entity_id
_entity_poly.type
_entity_poly.pdbx_seq_one_letter_code
_entity_poly.pdbx_strand_id
1 'polypeptide(L)'
;MTIQLNVWSVFYACAAVQGYFLAVILFSVAKGSRTANRLLALLMLLFSIYLSDIFMSKAGLFYEWPHLLYYGVPLWYLFAPLSYLYVRYLLAKPVRWCWWHMLHLLPFFLIIYKLFPFYSLPAEIKIQFWTGVLKPPGGTMYNFLFNLMNPVQLFLYSGVTLKTIWEYPARQENTAGGVAPAHLHWLKIFVGLIALFAISDFVMCIYYFVYGKMVTEWTQIPLAIFSLILYGVAYLGIIRPEVLFPEKLLPKRNGSGINGAQAKQYAAQLVQLMASEKPFLDPDLKYSDLAMK
;
A
#
# COMPACT_ATOMS: atom_id res chain seq x y z
N MET A 1 -7.52 -17.60 -33.12
CA MET A 1 -6.57 -17.82 -32.01
C MET A 1 -7.28 -18.59 -30.90
N THR A 2 -6.68 -19.64 -30.36
CA THR A 2 -7.19 -20.33 -29.16
C THR A 2 -6.61 -19.65 -27.93
N ILE A 3 -7.48 -19.06 -27.09
CA ILE A 3 -7.05 -18.51 -25.80
C ILE A 3 -6.51 -19.65 -24.96
N GLN A 4 -5.23 -19.63 -24.63
CA GLN A 4 -4.61 -20.67 -23.82
C GLN A 4 -4.93 -20.41 -22.33
N LEU A 5 -6.02 -21.00 -21.87
CA LEU A 5 -6.40 -20.97 -20.46
C LEU A 5 -5.87 -22.22 -19.76
N ASN A 6 -5.13 -22.02 -18.68
CA ASN A 6 -4.82 -23.04 -17.69
C ASN A 6 -5.37 -22.64 -16.31
N VAL A 7 -5.42 -23.60 -15.38
CA VAL A 7 -5.99 -23.38 -14.04
C VAL A 7 -5.39 -22.17 -13.32
N TRP A 8 -4.08 -21.93 -13.48
CA TRP A 8 -3.37 -20.80 -12.89
C TRP A 8 -3.82 -19.47 -13.49
N SER A 9 -3.92 -19.38 -14.81
CA SER A 9 -4.37 -18.17 -15.51
C SER A 9 -5.79 -17.77 -15.11
N VAL A 10 -6.69 -18.77 -14.94
CA VAL A 10 -8.06 -18.53 -14.46
C VAL A 10 -8.04 -18.04 -13.01
N PHE A 11 -7.26 -18.68 -12.14
CA PHE A 11 -7.12 -18.28 -10.74
C PHE A 11 -6.63 -16.83 -10.59
N TYR A 12 -5.62 -16.42 -11.37
CA TYR A 12 -5.11 -15.05 -11.35
C TYR A 12 -6.08 -14.03 -11.95
N ALA A 13 -6.82 -14.40 -13.01
CA ALA A 13 -7.87 -13.56 -13.57
C ALA A 13 -8.99 -13.30 -12.53
N CYS A 14 -9.43 -14.34 -11.82
CA CYS A 14 -10.39 -14.20 -10.73
C CYS A 14 -9.88 -13.27 -9.62
N ALA A 15 -8.62 -13.45 -9.20
CA ALA A 15 -7.99 -12.58 -8.20
C ALA A 15 -7.92 -11.12 -8.67
N ALA A 16 -7.57 -10.88 -9.95
CA ALA A 16 -7.52 -9.55 -10.52
C ALA A 16 -8.90 -8.87 -10.53
N VAL A 17 -9.94 -9.56 -11.01
CA VAL A 17 -11.33 -9.06 -11.04
C VAL A 17 -11.82 -8.71 -9.63
N GLN A 18 -11.61 -9.61 -8.68
CA GLN A 18 -11.96 -9.40 -7.28
C GLN A 18 -11.19 -8.22 -6.68
N GLY A 19 -9.92 -8.05 -7.03
CA GLY A 19 -9.09 -6.92 -6.60
C GLY A 19 -9.56 -5.57 -7.17
N TYR A 20 -10.03 -5.52 -8.42
CA TYR A 20 -10.64 -4.31 -8.99
C TYR A 20 -11.90 -3.91 -8.21
N PHE A 21 -12.77 -4.88 -7.91
CA PHE A 21 -13.96 -4.65 -7.10
C PHE A 21 -13.61 -4.18 -5.69
N LEU A 22 -12.61 -4.81 -5.07
CA LEU A 22 -12.11 -4.43 -3.76
C LEU A 22 -11.55 -3.01 -3.74
N ALA A 23 -10.83 -2.58 -4.78
CA ALA A 23 -10.35 -1.21 -4.90
C ALA A 23 -11.51 -0.20 -4.90
N VAL A 24 -12.57 -0.47 -5.67
CA VAL A 24 -13.78 0.40 -5.71
C VAL A 24 -14.44 0.50 -4.33
N ILE A 25 -14.58 -0.63 -3.62
CA ILE A 25 -15.10 -0.64 -2.25
C ILE A 25 -14.22 0.22 -1.35
N LEU A 26 -12.90 -0.01 -1.33
CA LEU A 26 -11.97 0.70 -0.45
C LEU A 26 -11.92 2.20 -0.73
N PHE A 27 -12.08 2.64 -1.98
CA PHE A 27 -12.24 4.06 -2.32
C PHE A 27 -13.52 4.68 -1.73
N SER A 28 -14.56 3.86 -1.53
CA SER A 28 -15.89 4.27 -1.06
C SER A 28 -16.05 4.16 0.46
N VAL A 29 -15.22 3.37 1.15
CA VAL A 29 -15.30 3.16 2.60
C VAL A 29 -14.92 4.43 3.36
N ALA A 30 -15.89 4.93 4.15
CA ALA A 30 -15.71 6.06 5.04
C ALA A 30 -15.19 5.68 6.45
N LYS A 31 -15.22 4.39 6.82
CA LYS A 31 -14.77 3.88 8.12
C LYS A 31 -13.25 3.95 8.25
N GLY A 32 -12.75 4.32 9.44
CA GLY A 32 -11.32 4.42 9.71
C GLY A 32 -10.65 5.59 8.97
N SER A 33 -9.37 5.45 8.62
CA SER A 33 -8.62 6.50 7.92
C SER A 33 -8.89 6.48 6.43
N ARG A 34 -9.67 7.45 5.92
CA ARG A 34 -9.95 7.60 4.48
C ARG A 34 -8.68 7.63 3.62
N THR A 35 -7.62 8.28 4.08
CA THR A 35 -6.35 8.33 3.35
C THR A 35 -5.68 6.95 3.28
N ALA A 36 -5.66 6.21 4.39
CA ALA A 36 -5.12 4.86 4.40
C ALA A 36 -5.95 3.92 3.50
N ASN A 37 -7.28 4.00 3.55
CA ASN A 37 -8.16 3.20 2.71
C ASN A 37 -7.92 3.48 1.22
N ARG A 38 -7.74 4.75 0.83
CA ARG A 38 -7.42 5.12 -0.55
C ARG A 38 -6.05 4.61 -1.00
N LEU A 39 -5.05 4.64 -0.12
CA LEU A 39 -3.72 4.07 -0.41
C LEU A 39 -3.80 2.55 -0.57
N LEU A 40 -4.56 1.86 0.29
CA LEU A 40 -4.80 0.43 0.14
C LEU A 40 -5.60 0.12 -1.13
N ALA A 41 -6.63 0.91 -1.44
CA ALA A 41 -7.41 0.79 -2.68
C ALA A 41 -6.51 0.90 -3.91
N LEU A 42 -5.61 1.88 -3.91
CA LEU A 42 -4.64 2.07 -4.99
C LEU A 42 -3.70 0.86 -5.09
N LEU A 43 -3.21 0.33 -3.96
CA LEU A 43 -2.41 -0.90 -3.97
C LEU A 43 -3.18 -2.10 -4.56
N MET A 44 -4.44 -2.30 -4.16
CA MET A 44 -5.27 -3.39 -4.70
C MET A 44 -5.48 -3.22 -6.21
N LEU A 45 -5.76 -2.00 -6.66
CA LEU A 45 -5.89 -1.67 -8.09
C LEU A 45 -4.59 -1.98 -8.85
N LEU A 46 -3.44 -1.56 -8.33
CA LEU A 46 -2.16 -1.78 -8.97
C LEU A 46 -1.76 -3.26 -9.01
N PHE A 47 -2.05 -4.03 -7.96
CA PHE A 47 -1.84 -5.48 -7.95
C PHE A 47 -2.78 -6.19 -8.93
N SER A 48 -4.03 -5.74 -9.06
CA SER A 48 -4.96 -6.24 -10.08
C SER A 48 -4.48 -5.97 -11.50
N ILE A 49 -3.93 -4.78 -11.76
CA ILE A 49 -3.33 -4.45 -13.07
C ILE A 49 -2.13 -5.35 -13.36
N TYR A 50 -1.27 -5.60 -12.37
CA TYR A 50 -0.16 -6.55 -12.51
C TYR A 50 -0.63 -7.96 -12.87
N LEU A 51 -1.61 -8.50 -12.14
CA LEU A 51 -2.16 -9.83 -12.46
C LEU A 51 -2.83 -9.86 -13.84
N SER A 52 -3.48 -8.77 -14.24
CA SER A 52 -4.11 -8.63 -15.57
C SER A 52 -3.07 -8.62 -16.69
N ASP A 53 -1.98 -7.87 -16.53
CA ASP A 53 -0.86 -7.84 -17.48
C ASP A 53 -0.26 -9.23 -17.70
N ILE A 54 -0.06 -9.99 -16.61
CA ILE A 54 0.47 -11.35 -16.68
C ILE A 54 -0.54 -12.33 -17.29
N PHE A 55 -1.83 -12.18 -16.98
CA PHE A 55 -2.89 -12.94 -17.64
C PHE A 55 -2.89 -12.69 -19.15
N MET A 56 -2.83 -11.42 -19.58
CA MET A 56 -2.76 -11.05 -20.99
C MET A 56 -1.56 -11.66 -21.70
N SER A 57 -0.39 -11.64 -21.04
CA SER A 57 0.83 -12.28 -21.52
C SER A 57 0.62 -13.78 -21.76
N LYS A 58 0.14 -14.52 -20.75
CA LYS A 58 -0.06 -15.98 -20.81
C LYS A 58 -1.18 -16.39 -21.76
N ALA A 59 -2.23 -15.58 -21.87
CA ALA A 59 -3.34 -15.81 -22.80
C ALA A 59 -3.00 -15.47 -24.25
N GLY A 60 -1.82 -14.89 -24.52
CA GLY A 60 -1.38 -14.48 -25.85
C GLY A 60 -2.06 -13.20 -26.36
N LEU A 61 -2.74 -12.45 -25.50
CA LEU A 61 -3.52 -11.28 -25.90
C LEU A 61 -2.65 -10.13 -26.42
N PHE A 62 -1.35 -10.13 -26.12
CA PHE A 62 -0.41 -9.15 -26.68
C PHE A 62 -0.10 -9.36 -28.17
N TYR A 63 -0.43 -10.50 -28.77
CA TYR A 63 -0.38 -10.64 -30.22
C TYR A 63 -1.47 -9.80 -30.91
N GLU A 64 -2.64 -9.68 -30.29
CA GLU A 64 -3.78 -8.90 -30.79
C GLU A 64 -3.67 -7.41 -30.40
N TRP A 65 -3.19 -7.14 -29.17
CA TRP A 65 -3.02 -5.79 -28.63
C TRP A 65 -1.58 -5.48 -28.23
N PRO A 66 -0.63 -5.47 -29.18
CA PRO A 66 0.80 -5.28 -28.90
C PRO A 66 1.13 -3.89 -28.34
N HIS A 67 0.26 -2.91 -28.52
CA HIS A 67 0.42 -1.58 -27.92
C HIS A 67 0.19 -1.57 -26.40
N LEU A 68 -0.40 -2.63 -25.84
CA LEU A 68 -0.49 -2.81 -24.40
C LEU A 68 0.76 -3.47 -23.80
N LEU A 69 1.76 -3.89 -24.60
CA LEU A 69 2.98 -4.46 -24.03
C LEU A 69 3.67 -3.48 -23.08
N TYR A 70 4.02 -3.98 -21.90
CA TYR A 70 4.74 -3.28 -20.83
C TYR A 70 4.01 -2.08 -20.20
N TYR A 71 2.72 -1.85 -20.49
CA TYR A 71 1.96 -0.74 -19.89
C TYR A 71 1.93 -0.78 -18.35
N GLY A 72 1.91 -1.99 -17.77
CA GLY A 72 1.91 -2.20 -16.33
C GLY A 72 3.27 -1.96 -15.68
N VAL A 73 4.37 -2.09 -16.43
CA VAL A 73 5.74 -2.10 -15.87
C VAL A 73 6.06 -0.85 -15.04
N PRO A 74 5.75 0.38 -15.48
CA PRO A 74 5.95 1.56 -14.65
C PRO A 74 5.21 1.47 -13.31
N LEU A 75 3.97 1.00 -13.32
CA LEU A 75 3.11 0.97 -12.14
C LEU A 75 3.66 0.08 -11.03
N TRP A 76 4.45 -0.94 -11.36
CA TRP A 76 5.08 -1.83 -10.38
C TRP A 76 6.05 -1.08 -9.45
N TYR A 77 6.65 0.01 -9.92
CA TYR A 77 7.55 0.85 -9.12
C TYR A 77 6.82 1.70 -8.08
N LEU A 78 5.48 1.74 -8.12
CA LEU A 78 4.67 2.41 -7.11
C LEU A 78 4.32 1.50 -5.92
N PHE A 79 4.54 0.19 -6.01
CA PHE A 79 4.16 -0.76 -4.96
C PHE A 79 4.85 -0.43 -3.63
N ALA A 80 6.17 -0.18 -3.68
CA ALA A 80 6.98 0.10 -2.51
C ALA A 80 6.63 1.44 -1.80
N PRO A 81 6.56 2.59 -2.50
CA PRO A 81 6.22 3.84 -1.85
C PRO A 81 4.78 3.84 -1.34
N LEU A 82 3.84 3.23 -2.05
CA LEU A 82 2.45 3.17 -1.61
C LEU A 82 2.25 2.26 -0.40
N SER A 83 2.92 1.10 -0.33
CA SER A 83 2.84 0.21 0.83
C SER A 83 3.40 0.87 2.09
N TYR A 84 4.53 1.57 1.96
CA TYR A 84 5.09 2.36 3.04
C TYR A 84 4.16 3.49 3.49
N LEU A 85 3.65 4.29 2.54
CA LEU A 85 2.72 5.38 2.86
C LEU A 85 1.45 4.85 3.54
N TYR A 86 0.90 3.73 3.07
CA TYR A 86 -0.26 3.09 3.67
C TYR A 86 -0.02 2.79 5.16
N VAL A 87 1.06 2.09 5.50
CA VAL A 87 1.41 1.76 6.90
C VAL A 87 1.71 3.02 7.70
N ARG A 88 2.45 3.97 7.12
CA ARG A 88 2.81 5.22 7.80
C ARG A 88 1.59 6.07 8.13
N TYR A 89 0.63 6.19 7.21
CA TYR A 89 -0.63 6.90 7.45
C TYR A 89 -1.54 6.19 8.46
N LEU A 90 -1.34 4.90 8.71
CA LEU A 90 -2.02 4.15 9.77
C LEU A 90 -1.34 4.30 11.12
N LEU A 91 -0.03 4.08 11.19
CA LEU A 91 0.69 3.95 12.47
C LEU A 91 1.35 5.25 12.96
N ALA A 92 1.78 6.12 12.04
CA ALA A 92 2.49 7.35 12.38
C ALA A 92 1.58 8.58 12.30
N LYS A 93 2.06 9.70 12.87
CA LYS A 93 1.44 11.01 12.63
C LYS A 93 1.53 11.32 11.12
N PRO A 94 0.47 11.90 10.52
CA PRO A 94 0.49 12.27 9.12
C PRO A 94 1.69 13.17 8.85
N VAL A 95 2.50 12.80 7.85
CA VAL A 95 3.69 13.58 7.49
C VAL A 95 3.20 14.82 6.76
N ARG A 96 3.66 16.00 7.20
CA ARG A 96 3.45 17.22 6.43
C ARG A 96 4.05 17.01 5.04
N TRP A 97 3.28 17.29 3.99
CA TRP A 97 3.76 17.15 2.62
C TRP A 97 5.07 17.93 2.48
N CYS A 98 6.12 17.26 1.97
CA CYS A 98 7.35 17.90 1.56
C CYS A 98 7.71 17.47 0.13
N TRP A 99 8.25 18.37 -0.69
CA TRP A 99 8.61 18.06 -2.08
C TRP A 99 9.63 16.93 -2.21
N TRP A 100 10.44 16.68 -1.17
CA TRP A 100 11.31 15.51 -1.11
C TRP A 100 10.57 14.17 -1.19
N HIS A 101 9.29 14.10 -0.82
CA HIS A 101 8.49 12.88 -1.01
C HIS A 101 8.29 12.53 -2.48
N MET A 102 8.41 13.49 -3.40
CA MET A 102 8.34 13.23 -4.84
C MET A 102 9.54 12.41 -5.34
N LEU A 103 10.67 12.41 -4.62
CA LEU A 103 11.81 11.54 -4.95
C LEU A 103 11.44 10.06 -4.87
N HIS A 104 10.42 9.69 -4.09
CA HIS A 104 9.92 8.30 -4.06
C HIS A 104 9.26 7.88 -5.38
N LEU A 105 8.90 8.82 -6.25
CA LEU A 105 8.39 8.57 -7.61
C LEU A 105 9.50 8.56 -8.67
N LEU A 106 10.75 8.87 -8.31
CA LEU A 106 11.85 8.90 -9.28
C LEU A 106 12.02 7.57 -10.02
N PRO A 107 11.98 6.38 -9.37
CA PRO A 107 12.09 5.10 -10.08
C PRO A 107 10.98 4.89 -11.11
N PHE A 108 9.76 5.36 -10.82
CA PHE A 108 8.61 5.32 -11.73
C PHE A 108 8.84 6.17 -12.99
N PHE A 109 9.37 7.38 -12.85
CA PHE A 109 9.65 8.23 -14.01
C PHE A 109 10.87 7.75 -14.81
N LEU A 110 11.89 7.20 -14.15
CA LEU A 110 13.07 6.65 -14.83
C LEU A 110 12.71 5.47 -15.73
N ILE A 111 11.82 4.58 -15.28
CA ILE A 111 11.38 3.45 -16.11
C ILE A 111 10.48 3.91 -17.27
N ILE A 112 9.62 4.92 -17.07
CA ILE A 112 8.85 5.52 -18.16
C ILE A 112 9.80 6.09 -19.22
N TYR A 113 10.82 6.85 -18.79
CA TYR A 113 11.81 7.41 -19.71
C TYR A 113 12.53 6.31 -20.50
N LYS A 114 12.93 5.21 -19.84
CA LYS A 114 13.53 4.04 -20.51
C LYS A 114 12.58 3.40 -21.54
N LEU A 115 11.30 3.27 -21.21
CA LEU A 115 10.29 2.61 -22.07
C LEU A 115 9.70 3.54 -23.13
N PHE A 116 9.92 4.86 -23.04
CA PHE A 116 9.35 5.82 -23.96
C PHE A 116 9.67 5.54 -25.44
N PRO A 117 10.92 5.21 -25.83
CA PRO A 117 11.22 4.82 -27.20
C PRO A 117 10.47 3.57 -27.63
N PHE A 118 10.30 2.59 -26.73
CA PHE A 118 9.59 1.35 -27.01
C PHE A 118 8.11 1.60 -27.34
N TYR A 119 7.44 2.50 -26.62
CA TYR A 119 6.02 2.78 -26.84
C TYR A 119 5.73 3.36 -28.23
N SER A 120 6.70 4.03 -28.85
CA SER A 120 6.58 4.60 -30.20
C SER A 120 6.86 3.60 -31.33
N LEU A 121 7.29 2.37 -31.01
CA LEU A 121 7.61 1.36 -32.02
C LEU A 121 6.36 0.78 -32.70
N PRO A 122 6.48 0.31 -33.96
CA PRO A 122 5.45 -0.50 -34.61
C PRO A 122 5.12 -1.78 -33.85
N ALA A 123 3.90 -2.27 -34.03
CA ALA A 123 3.37 -3.47 -33.37
C ALA A 123 4.28 -4.71 -33.56
N GLU A 124 4.75 -4.93 -34.77
CA GLU A 124 5.55 -6.09 -35.16
C GLU A 124 6.90 -6.10 -34.42
N ILE A 125 7.52 -4.92 -34.31
CA ILE A 125 8.80 -4.75 -33.61
C ILE A 125 8.62 -4.98 -32.10
N LYS A 126 7.51 -4.51 -31.52
CA LYS A 126 7.20 -4.77 -30.10
C LYS A 126 7.05 -6.27 -29.81
N ILE A 127 6.36 -7.00 -30.69
CA ILE A 127 6.22 -8.45 -30.58
C ILE A 127 7.58 -9.14 -30.70
N GLN A 128 8.45 -8.70 -31.62
CA GLN A 128 9.80 -9.26 -31.74
C GLN A 128 10.67 -9.05 -30.49
N PHE A 129 10.56 -7.90 -29.83
CA PHE A 129 11.20 -7.69 -28.52
C PHE A 129 10.62 -8.59 -27.44
N TRP A 130 9.28 -8.67 -27.35
CA TRP A 130 8.59 -9.46 -26.33
C TRP A 130 8.85 -10.97 -26.46
N THR A 131 8.90 -11.48 -27.70
CA THR A 131 9.21 -12.89 -28.01
C THR A 131 10.71 -13.22 -27.96
N GLY A 132 11.57 -12.22 -27.75
CA GLY A 132 13.02 -12.40 -27.63
C GLY A 132 13.76 -12.54 -28.97
N VAL A 133 13.09 -12.33 -30.10
CA VAL A 133 13.72 -12.26 -31.44
C VAL A 133 14.69 -11.08 -31.51
N LEU A 134 14.25 -9.91 -31.03
CA LEU A 134 15.09 -8.74 -30.85
C LEU A 134 15.50 -8.61 -29.38
N LYS A 135 16.78 -8.29 -29.16
CA LYS A 135 17.30 -8.02 -27.82
C LYS A 135 17.10 -6.56 -27.44
N PRO A 136 16.63 -6.24 -26.23
CA PRO A 136 16.42 -4.86 -25.82
C PRO A 136 17.74 -4.06 -25.90
N PRO A 137 17.67 -2.77 -26.28
CA PRO A 137 18.84 -1.92 -26.40
C PRO A 137 19.54 -1.69 -25.05
N GLY A 138 20.80 -1.24 -25.09
CA GLY A 138 21.63 -0.96 -23.91
C GLY A 138 22.46 -2.14 -23.39
N GLY A 139 22.22 -3.35 -23.88
CA GLY A 139 22.99 -4.55 -23.52
C GLY A 139 22.55 -5.21 -22.21
N THR A 140 23.13 -6.37 -21.91
CA THR A 140 22.69 -7.24 -20.79
C THR A 140 22.86 -6.56 -19.43
N MET A 141 24.01 -5.95 -19.18
CA MET A 141 24.29 -5.31 -17.89
C MET A 141 23.35 -4.13 -17.61
N TYR A 142 23.13 -3.27 -18.60
CA TYR A 142 22.19 -2.15 -18.50
C TYR A 142 20.77 -2.64 -18.14
N ASN A 143 20.26 -3.63 -18.87
CA ASN A 143 18.92 -4.15 -18.62
C ASN A 143 18.81 -4.85 -17.26
N PHE A 144 19.85 -5.56 -16.84
CA PHE A 144 19.92 -6.16 -15.52
C PHE A 144 19.82 -5.12 -14.39
N LEU A 145 20.62 -4.04 -14.44
CA LEU A 145 20.59 -2.99 -13.42
C LEU A 145 19.22 -2.31 -13.31
N PHE A 146 18.55 -2.06 -14.45
CA PHE A 146 17.20 -1.50 -14.44
C PHE A 146 16.15 -2.44 -13.86
N ASN A 147 16.24 -3.75 -14.16
CA ASN A 147 15.34 -4.74 -13.61
C ASN A 147 15.56 -4.91 -12.10
N LEU A 148 16.80 -4.79 -11.62
CA LEU A 148 17.14 -4.88 -10.20
C LEU A 148 16.57 -3.73 -9.36
N MET A 149 16.27 -2.58 -9.99
CA MET A 149 15.77 -1.40 -9.30
C MET A 149 14.46 -1.65 -8.55
N ASN A 150 13.52 -2.41 -9.16
CA ASN A 150 12.23 -2.70 -8.52
C ASN A 150 12.36 -3.58 -7.26
N PRO A 151 12.95 -4.79 -7.31
CA PRO A 151 13.05 -5.65 -6.15
C PRO A 151 13.92 -5.03 -5.05
N VAL A 152 14.99 -4.31 -5.40
CA VAL A 152 15.81 -3.59 -4.40
C VAL A 152 15.00 -2.51 -3.71
N GLN A 153 14.29 -1.67 -4.47
CA GLN A 153 13.41 -0.64 -3.90
C GLN A 153 12.36 -1.28 -2.99
N LEU A 154 11.72 -2.35 -3.44
CA LEU A 154 10.67 -3.01 -2.67
C LEU A 154 11.20 -3.63 -1.38
N PHE A 155 12.39 -4.25 -1.42
CA PHE A 155 13.05 -4.80 -0.25
C PHE A 155 13.41 -3.71 0.78
N LEU A 156 14.03 -2.62 0.33
CA LEU A 156 14.42 -1.50 1.22
C LEU A 156 13.20 -0.87 1.90
N TYR A 157 12.14 -0.60 1.14
CA TYR A 157 10.91 -0.03 1.72
C TYR A 157 10.20 -1.01 2.63
N SER A 158 10.22 -2.31 2.33
CA SER A 158 9.64 -3.32 3.22
C SER A 158 10.38 -3.33 4.56
N GLY A 159 11.72 -3.23 4.56
CA GLY A 159 12.52 -3.09 5.78
C GLY A 159 12.17 -1.83 6.60
N VAL A 160 12.10 -0.66 5.96
CA VAL A 160 11.70 0.59 6.63
C VAL A 160 10.26 0.52 7.16
N THR A 161 9.36 -0.13 6.41
CA THR A 161 7.96 -0.31 6.80
C THR A 161 7.82 -1.25 7.99
N LEU A 162 8.52 -2.39 7.99
CA LEU A 162 8.56 -3.31 9.12
C LEU A 162 9.15 -2.66 10.37
N LYS A 163 10.24 -1.90 10.22
CA LYS A 163 10.80 -1.10 11.30
C LYS A 163 9.75 -0.15 11.89
N THR A 164 9.00 0.55 11.05
CA THR A 164 7.91 1.45 11.50
C THR A 164 6.82 0.70 12.28
N ILE A 165 6.52 -0.54 11.89
CA ILE A 165 5.55 -1.39 12.60
C ILE A 165 6.12 -1.89 13.94
N TRP A 166 7.40 -2.25 14.00
CA TRP A 166 8.05 -2.73 15.23
C TRP A 166 8.31 -1.64 16.26
N GLU A 167 8.58 -0.41 15.81
CA GLU A 167 8.76 0.76 16.69
C GLU A 167 7.42 1.33 17.19
N TYR A 168 6.28 0.80 16.74
CA TYR A 168 4.98 1.23 17.20
C TYR A 168 4.82 0.88 18.71
N PRO A 169 4.66 1.86 19.60
CA PRO A 169 4.74 1.61 21.04
C PRO A 169 3.56 0.78 21.56
N ALA A 170 3.82 -0.31 22.29
CA ALA A 170 2.79 -1.12 22.95
C ALA A 170 1.87 -0.30 23.87
N ARG A 171 2.38 0.79 24.47
CA ARG A 171 1.57 1.70 25.29
C ARG A 171 0.50 2.45 24.51
N GLN A 172 0.67 2.63 23.19
CA GLN A 172 -0.35 3.22 22.34
C GLN A 172 -1.43 2.20 21.96
N GLU A 173 -1.16 0.89 21.98
CA GLU A 173 -2.15 -0.17 21.69
C GLU A 173 -3.33 -0.16 22.68
N ASN A 174 -3.06 0.19 23.95
CA ASN A 174 -4.05 0.20 25.04
C ASN A 174 -4.68 1.58 25.32
N THR A 175 -4.45 2.57 24.45
CA THR A 175 -5.07 3.90 24.57
C THR A 175 -6.33 4.00 23.70
N ALA A 176 -7.29 4.82 24.12
CA ALA A 176 -8.44 5.17 23.27
C ALA A 176 -7.94 5.88 22.00
N GLY A 177 -7.85 5.14 20.88
CA GLY A 177 -7.30 5.58 19.59
C GLY A 177 -6.05 4.82 19.14
N GLY A 178 -5.61 3.83 19.91
CA GLY A 178 -4.56 2.89 19.54
C GLY A 178 -4.95 1.92 18.42
N VAL A 179 -3.93 1.45 17.70
CA VAL A 179 -4.08 0.35 16.74
C VAL A 179 -4.03 -0.98 17.47
N ALA A 180 -5.03 -1.83 17.27
CA ALA A 180 -5.12 -3.13 17.92
C ALA A 180 -3.99 -4.09 17.48
N PRO A 181 -3.53 -5.01 18.36
CA PRO A 181 -2.47 -5.97 18.03
C PRO A 181 -2.76 -6.82 16.78
N ALA A 182 -4.03 -7.18 16.57
CA ALA A 182 -4.47 -7.92 15.38
C ALA A 182 -4.22 -7.14 14.07
N HIS A 183 -4.41 -5.82 14.09
CA HIS A 183 -4.11 -4.96 12.94
C HIS A 183 -2.61 -4.90 12.67
N LEU A 184 -1.78 -4.73 13.71
CA LEU A 184 -0.32 -4.74 13.57
C LEU A 184 0.18 -6.09 13.02
N HIS A 185 -0.41 -7.20 13.47
CA HIS A 185 -0.08 -8.53 12.97
C HIS A 185 -0.43 -8.67 11.48
N TRP A 186 -1.61 -8.22 11.06
CA TRP A 186 -1.99 -8.13 9.65
C TRP A 186 -0.99 -7.31 8.84
N LEU A 187 -0.58 -6.12 9.31
CA LEU A 187 0.41 -5.29 8.61
C LEU A 187 1.76 -6.00 8.46
N LYS A 188 2.21 -6.76 9.47
CA LYS A 188 3.43 -7.57 9.39
C LYS A 188 3.32 -8.65 8.32
N ILE A 189 2.19 -9.35 8.24
CA ILE A 189 1.93 -10.35 7.18
C ILE A 189 1.91 -9.67 5.80
N PHE A 190 1.17 -8.58 5.66
CA PHE A 190 1.05 -7.82 4.41
C PHE A 190 2.43 -7.38 3.88
N VAL A 191 3.25 -6.76 4.72
CA VAL A 191 4.58 -6.31 4.34
C VAL A 191 5.55 -7.48 4.17
N GLY A 192 5.41 -8.54 4.97
CA GLY A 192 6.19 -9.78 4.82
C GLY A 192 5.95 -10.47 3.47
N LEU A 193 4.71 -10.51 2.99
CA LEU A 193 4.37 -11.02 1.66
C LEU A 193 4.98 -10.14 0.55
N ILE A 194 4.95 -8.81 0.70
CA ILE A 194 5.61 -7.88 -0.23
C ILE A 194 7.13 -8.10 -0.24
N ALA A 195 7.75 -8.28 0.93
CA ALA A 195 9.18 -8.58 1.04
C ALA A 195 9.53 -9.93 0.41
N LEU A 196 8.69 -10.95 0.59
CA LEU A 196 8.86 -12.26 -0.05
C LEU A 196 8.78 -12.15 -1.58
N PHE A 197 7.85 -11.34 -2.10
CA PHE A 197 7.80 -11.05 -3.53
C PHE A 197 9.09 -10.36 -3.99
N ALA A 198 9.57 -9.33 -3.28
CA ALA A 198 10.82 -8.64 -3.60
C ALA A 198 12.02 -9.60 -3.67
N ILE A 199 12.12 -10.54 -2.71
CA ILE A 199 13.18 -11.56 -2.69
C ILE A 199 13.03 -12.52 -3.88
N SER A 200 11.81 -12.99 -4.16
CA SER A 200 11.56 -13.89 -5.29
C SER A 200 11.93 -13.24 -6.63
N ASP A 201 11.59 -11.97 -6.82
CA ASP A 201 11.88 -11.20 -8.02
C ASP A 201 13.38 -10.88 -8.15
N PHE A 202 14.04 -10.57 -7.04
CA PHE A 202 15.50 -10.45 -7.00
C PHE A 202 16.20 -11.74 -7.46
N VAL A 203 15.80 -12.89 -6.91
CA VAL A 203 16.37 -14.19 -7.29
C VAL A 203 16.15 -14.48 -8.77
N MET A 204 14.96 -14.20 -9.31
CA MET A 204 14.69 -14.34 -10.75
C MET A 204 15.57 -13.42 -11.61
N CYS A 205 15.77 -12.16 -11.18
CA CYS A 205 16.67 -11.22 -11.87
C CYS A 205 18.12 -11.72 -11.90
N ILE A 206 18.65 -12.20 -10.77
CA ILE A 206 20.00 -12.78 -10.69
C ILE A 206 20.11 -14.02 -11.58
N TYR A 207 19.13 -14.92 -11.51
CA TYR A 207 19.12 -16.14 -12.32
C TYR A 207 19.13 -15.81 -13.82
N TYR A 208 18.25 -14.90 -14.26
CA TYR A 208 18.19 -14.47 -15.65
C TYR A 208 19.51 -13.84 -16.12
N PHE A 209 20.16 -13.05 -15.28
CA PHE A 209 21.45 -12.45 -15.59
C PHE A 209 22.58 -13.48 -15.76
N VAL A 210 22.67 -14.45 -14.84
CA VAL A 210 23.74 -15.46 -14.83
C VAL A 210 23.56 -16.47 -15.96
N TYR A 211 22.34 -16.95 -16.19
CA TYR A 211 22.07 -18.06 -17.11
C TYR A 211 21.48 -17.62 -18.46
N GLY A 212 21.08 -16.35 -18.61
CA GLY A 212 20.47 -15.82 -19.84
C GLY A 212 19.11 -16.44 -20.17
N LYS A 213 18.46 -17.10 -19.20
CA LYS A 213 17.20 -17.83 -19.37
C LYS A 213 16.23 -17.48 -18.26
N MET A 214 14.96 -17.29 -18.62
CA MET A 214 13.89 -17.20 -17.62
C MET A 214 13.31 -18.59 -17.37
N VAL A 215 13.04 -18.90 -16.11
CA VAL A 215 12.29 -20.09 -15.70
C VAL A 215 10.83 -19.68 -15.54
N THR A 216 10.02 -19.97 -16.55
CA THR A 216 8.62 -19.50 -16.62
C THR A 216 7.79 -20.01 -15.44
N GLU A 217 8.10 -21.18 -14.91
CA GLU A 217 7.44 -21.79 -13.76
C GLU A 217 7.65 -20.97 -12.47
N TRP A 218 8.79 -20.28 -12.33
CA TRP A 218 9.07 -19.47 -11.14
C TRP A 218 8.23 -18.19 -11.08
N THR A 219 7.72 -17.74 -12.22
CA THR A 219 6.79 -16.59 -12.28
C THR A 219 5.50 -16.85 -11.49
N GLN A 220 5.17 -18.10 -11.20
CA GLN A 220 3.97 -18.46 -10.43
C GLN A 220 4.05 -18.00 -8.96
N ILE A 221 5.25 -17.91 -8.38
CA ILE A 221 5.45 -17.53 -6.98
C ILE A 221 5.00 -16.08 -6.74
N PRO A 222 5.52 -15.06 -7.46
CA PRO A 222 5.00 -13.70 -7.40
C PRO A 222 3.48 -13.58 -7.56
N LEU A 223 2.91 -14.30 -8.54
CA LEU A 223 1.49 -14.22 -8.85
C LEU A 223 0.63 -14.79 -7.73
N ALA A 224 1.06 -15.90 -7.13
CA ALA A 224 0.41 -16.48 -5.97
C ALA A 224 0.46 -15.49 -4.79
N ILE A 225 1.59 -14.83 -4.54
CA ILE A 225 1.73 -13.84 -3.45
C ILE A 225 0.71 -12.70 -3.61
N PHE A 226 0.62 -12.06 -4.78
CA PHE A 226 -0.34 -10.97 -4.98
C PHE A 226 -1.79 -11.45 -4.93
N SER A 227 -2.07 -12.65 -5.45
CA SER A 227 -3.41 -13.25 -5.34
C SER A 227 -3.80 -13.49 -3.88
N LEU A 228 -2.88 -14.03 -3.07
CA LEU A 228 -3.10 -14.22 -1.63
C LEU A 228 -3.34 -12.90 -0.90
N ILE A 229 -2.62 -11.84 -1.26
CA ILE A 229 -2.88 -10.50 -0.72
C ILE A 229 -4.31 -10.05 -1.07
N LEU A 230 -4.74 -10.14 -2.33
CA LEU A 230 -6.06 -9.69 -2.77
C LEU A 230 -7.19 -10.48 -2.10
N TYR A 231 -7.08 -11.81 -2.04
CA TYR A 231 -8.04 -12.65 -1.32
C TYR A 231 -8.02 -12.38 0.19
N GLY A 232 -6.83 -12.21 0.78
CA GLY A 232 -6.65 -11.93 2.20
C GLY A 232 -7.26 -10.60 2.63
N VAL A 233 -7.08 -9.53 1.85
CA VAL A 233 -7.69 -8.22 2.14
C VAL A 233 -9.21 -8.29 2.06
N ALA A 234 -9.78 -8.95 1.05
CA ALA A 234 -11.23 -9.08 0.97
C ALA A 234 -11.79 -9.95 2.10
N TYR A 235 -11.12 -11.05 2.44
CA TYR A 235 -11.50 -11.88 3.59
C TYR A 235 -11.52 -11.06 4.88
N LEU A 236 -10.46 -10.28 5.15
CA LEU A 236 -10.42 -9.39 6.32
C LEU A 236 -11.50 -8.31 6.26
N GLY A 237 -11.76 -7.73 5.09
CA GLY A 237 -12.81 -6.72 4.92
C GLY A 237 -14.22 -7.24 5.23
N ILE A 238 -14.48 -8.53 5.00
CA ILE A 238 -15.79 -9.16 5.25
C ILE A 238 -15.89 -9.69 6.68
N ILE A 239 -14.88 -10.46 7.13
CA ILE A 239 -14.96 -11.25 8.37
C ILE A 239 -14.45 -10.47 9.58
N ARG A 240 -13.45 -9.61 9.40
CA ARG A 240 -12.81 -8.84 10.48
C ARG A 240 -12.59 -7.37 10.06
N PRO A 241 -13.65 -6.63 9.70
CA PRO A 241 -13.53 -5.25 9.23
C PRO A 241 -12.86 -4.32 10.24
N GLU A 242 -12.91 -4.61 11.54
CA GLU A 242 -12.19 -3.92 12.60
C GLU A 242 -10.66 -4.09 12.51
N VAL A 243 -10.18 -5.21 11.97
CA VAL A 243 -8.76 -5.44 11.68
C VAL A 243 -8.35 -4.70 10.42
N LEU A 244 -9.21 -4.55 9.41
CA LEU A 244 -8.84 -3.84 8.19
C LEU A 244 -8.97 -2.32 8.33
N PHE A 245 -10.01 -1.86 9.01
CA PHE A 245 -10.38 -0.45 9.19
C PHE A 245 -10.30 -0.07 10.67
N PRO A 246 -9.08 0.09 11.23
CA PRO A 246 -8.95 0.52 12.61
C PRO A 246 -9.56 1.91 12.75
N GLU A 247 -10.41 2.09 13.77
CA GLU A 247 -10.88 3.41 14.15
C GLU A 247 -9.68 4.19 14.69
N LYS A 248 -9.14 5.09 13.86
CA LYS A 248 -8.46 6.25 14.41
C LYS A 248 -9.52 7.07 15.11
N LEU A 249 -9.70 6.85 16.41
CA LEU A 249 -10.20 7.92 17.25
C LEU A 249 -9.16 9.02 17.11
N LEU A 250 -9.44 9.98 16.21
CA LEU A 250 -8.74 11.26 16.22
C LEU A 250 -8.67 11.63 17.70
N PRO A 251 -7.49 12.01 18.24
CA PRO A 251 -7.42 12.46 19.62
C PRO A 251 -8.55 13.45 19.75
N LYS A 252 -9.53 13.11 20.61
CA LYS A 252 -10.77 13.88 20.77
C LYS A 252 -10.27 15.31 20.76
N ARG A 253 -10.56 16.07 19.68
CA ARG A 253 -10.19 17.48 19.69
C ARG A 253 -10.97 17.92 20.90
N ASN A 254 -10.28 18.15 22.02
CA ASN A 254 -10.84 18.80 23.19
C ASN A 254 -11.07 20.25 22.74
N GLY A 255 -11.82 20.44 21.67
CA GLY A 255 -12.61 21.59 21.39
C GLY A 255 -13.86 21.37 22.22
N SER A 256 -13.74 21.49 23.54
CA SER A 256 -14.65 22.45 24.13
C SER A 256 -14.45 23.72 23.29
N GLY A 257 -15.52 24.27 22.70
CA GLY A 257 -15.46 25.43 21.81
C GLY A 257 -15.03 26.72 22.52
N ILE A 258 -14.07 26.60 23.43
CA ILE A 258 -13.56 27.56 24.37
C ILE A 258 -12.24 28.04 23.79
N ASN A 259 -12.22 29.29 23.34
CA ASN A 259 -11.01 29.93 22.86
C ASN A 259 -9.99 30.02 24.01
N GLY A 260 -8.67 30.05 23.74
CA GLY A 260 -7.63 30.00 24.78
C GLY A 260 -7.74 31.11 25.85
N ALA A 261 -8.38 32.23 25.51
CA ALA A 261 -8.72 33.29 26.45
C ALA A 261 -9.88 32.91 27.40
N GLN A 262 -10.95 32.30 26.86
CA GLN A 262 -12.09 31.83 27.66
C GLN A 262 -11.66 30.69 28.61
N ALA A 263 -10.72 29.83 28.19
CA ALA A 263 -10.21 28.75 29.05
C ALA A 263 -9.48 29.29 30.30
N LYS A 264 -8.69 30.36 30.13
CA LYS A 264 -8.03 31.04 31.26
C LYS A 264 -9.05 31.71 32.19
N GLN A 265 -10.11 32.29 31.62
CA GLN A 265 -11.18 32.92 32.40
C GLN A 265 -11.95 31.89 33.23
N TYR A 266 -12.38 30.79 32.61
CA TYR A 266 -13.07 29.71 33.33
C TYR A 266 -12.17 29.06 34.39
N ALA A 267 -10.88 28.88 34.11
CA ALA A 267 -9.93 28.38 35.11
C ALA A 267 -9.82 29.32 36.33
N ALA A 268 -9.77 30.64 36.10
CA ALA A 268 -9.73 31.62 37.19
C ALA A 268 -11.02 31.62 38.02
N GLN A 269 -12.17 31.53 37.36
CA GLN A 269 -13.49 31.41 38.03
C GLN A 269 -13.57 30.13 38.87
N LEU A 270 -13.10 29.00 38.33
CA LEU A 270 -13.11 27.74 39.07
C LEU A 270 -12.19 27.78 40.29
N VAL A 271 -11.00 28.39 40.18
CA VAL A 271 -10.08 28.55 41.31
C VAL A 271 -10.70 29.42 42.41
N GLN A 272 -11.39 30.50 42.03
CA GLN A 272 -12.08 31.36 42.97
C GLN A 272 -13.26 30.64 43.65
N LEU A 273 -14.04 29.86 42.90
CA LEU A 273 -15.14 29.05 43.43
C LEU A 273 -14.63 27.98 44.40
N MET A 274 -13.51 27.32 44.09
CA MET A 274 -12.87 26.34 44.97
C MET A 274 -12.36 26.97 46.26
N ALA A 275 -11.83 28.20 46.20
CA ALA A 275 -11.34 28.90 47.38
C ALA A 275 -12.46 29.42 48.28
N SER A 276 -13.55 29.92 47.70
CA SER A 276 -14.65 30.57 48.42
C SER A 276 -15.69 29.57 48.94
N GLU A 277 -16.23 28.73 48.05
CA GLU A 277 -17.36 27.85 48.36
C GLU A 277 -16.94 26.42 48.71
N LYS A 278 -15.68 26.04 48.42
CA LYS A 278 -15.12 24.71 48.68
C LYS A 278 -16.05 23.55 48.28
N PRO A 279 -16.65 23.56 47.06
CA PRO A 279 -17.57 22.50 46.62
C PRO A 279 -16.91 21.12 46.57
N PHE A 280 -15.57 21.06 46.51
CA PHE A 280 -14.79 19.81 46.58
C PHE A 280 -14.95 19.03 47.90
N LEU A 281 -15.58 19.61 48.92
CA LEU A 281 -15.92 18.90 50.16
C LEU A 281 -17.21 18.08 50.03
N ASP A 282 -17.98 18.27 48.97
CA ASP A 282 -19.16 17.46 48.66
C ASP A 282 -18.74 16.18 47.90
N PRO A 283 -18.90 14.99 48.49
CA PRO A 283 -18.53 13.73 47.85
C PRO A 283 -19.40 13.38 46.63
N ASP A 284 -20.56 14.00 46.46
CA ASP A 284 -21.48 13.76 45.35
C ASP A 284 -21.37 14.80 44.21
N LEU A 285 -20.39 15.71 44.29
CA LEU A 285 -20.19 16.80 43.33
C LEU A 285 -20.08 16.32 41.88
N LYS A 286 -20.94 16.83 40.99
CA LYS A 286 -20.89 16.56 39.55
C LYS A 286 -20.44 17.78 38.75
N TYR A 287 -19.91 17.54 37.55
CA TYR A 287 -19.51 18.61 36.63
C TYR A 287 -20.65 19.54 36.23
N SER A 288 -21.90 19.06 36.22
CA SER A 288 -23.10 19.87 35.98
C SER A 288 -23.31 20.95 37.04
N ASP A 289 -22.92 20.66 38.28
CA ASP A 289 -23.20 21.52 39.43
C ASP A 289 -22.24 22.71 39.44
N LEU A 290 -21.03 22.52 38.90
CA LEU A 290 -20.04 23.56 38.65
C LEU A 290 -20.36 24.43 37.43
N ALA A 291 -21.21 23.97 36.51
CA ALA A 291 -21.59 24.74 35.32
C ALA A 291 -22.74 25.72 35.59
N MET A 292 -23.43 25.58 36.72
CA MET A 292 -24.56 26.44 37.14
C MET A 292 -24.17 27.55 38.12
N LYS A 293 -22.90 27.61 38.54
CA LYS A 293 -22.33 28.60 39.47
C LYS A 293 -21.32 29.48 38.76
#